data_AF-A0A6C7TDZ8-F1
#
_entry.id   AF-A0A6C7TDZ8-F1
#
_cell.length_a   1.000
_cell.length_b   1.000
_cell.length_c   1.000
_cell.angle_alpha   90.00
_cell.angle_beta   90.00
_cell.angle_gamma   90.00
#
_symmetry.space_group_name_H-M   'P 1'
#
loop_
_entity.id
_entity.type
_entity.pdbx_description
1 polymer ?
#
loop_
_entity_poly.entity_id
_entity_poly.type
_entity_poly.pdbx_seq_one_letter_code
_entity_poly.pdbx_strand_id
1 'polypeptide(L)'
;MADETSGNYYDSFDMASIVKSYYNSFNQVISAFPNDKTSFSEADLEQLPKGLNYGRNENKEKIVKNIFNAEQFHEAQAIKYSTMGLDMNLMKLDFSPQSMEQDPSIEGDFNPDMSVYPQNEDGNYSKEALFMSFLKSYPPFPSPNQVVFSPEAKVREAKLELEMKANPSFDVSLDDIMTGKVDFASLLKGYAQEGWLDAGIYAMEKGVKWQNVYVGSGISFDREFHQAKANGWKASNESINSFADSIMDRLNNLIGQTRI
;
A
#
# COMPACT_ATOMS: atom_id res chain seq x y z
N MET A 1 16.17 -9.46 -32.48
CA MET A 1 15.49 -10.76 -32.64
C MET A 1 14.35 -10.76 -31.64
N ALA A 2 13.22 -10.18 -32.03
CA ALA A 2 11.99 -10.26 -31.25
C ALA A 2 11.47 -11.70 -31.44
N ASP A 3 11.43 -12.47 -30.36
CA ASP A 3 10.96 -13.84 -30.42
C ASP A 3 9.44 -13.86 -30.20
N GLU A 4 8.75 -14.41 -31.20
CA GLU A 4 7.33 -14.70 -31.24
C GLU A 4 7.00 -15.77 -30.19
N THR A 5 6.76 -15.35 -28.95
CA THR A 5 5.97 -16.13 -27.98
C THR A 5 4.80 -15.29 -27.48
N SER A 6 3.95 -14.84 -28.40
CA SER A 6 2.65 -14.23 -28.09
C SER A 6 1.61 -15.26 -27.64
N GLY A 7 1.98 -16.13 -26.71
CA GLY A 7 1.02 -16.95 -25.98
C GLY A 7 0.36 -16.10 -24.90
N ASN A 8 -0.97 -16.13 -24.81
CA ASN A 8 -1.69 -15.51 -23.69
C ASN A 8 -1.13 -16.04 -22.37
N TYR A 9 -0.86 -15.16 -21.40
CA TYR A 9 -0.40 -15.57 -20.07
C TYR A 9 -1.48 -16.38 -19.31
N TYR A 10 -2.75 -16.06 -19.60
CA TYR A 10 -3.92 -16.67 -19.02
C TYR A 10 -4.83 -17.24 -20.11
N ASP A 11 -5.32 -18.45 -19.92
CA ASP A 11 -6.32 -19.09 -20.79
C ASP A 11 -7.75 -18.63 -20.44
N SER A 12 -8.02 -18.38 -19.15
CA SER A 12 -9.32 -17.87 -18.69
C SER A 12 -9.24 -17.24 -17.30
N PHE A 13 -10.27 -16.47 -16.96
CA PHE A 13 -10.46 -15.79 -15.67
C PHE A 13 -11.83 -16.14 -15.09
N ASP A 14 -11.88 -16.45 -13.81
CA ASP A 14 -13.13 -16.50 -13.04
C ASP A 14 -13.53 -15.09 -12.59
N MET A 15 -14.15 -14.35 -13.52
CA MET A 15 -14.58 -12.97 -13.26
C MET A 15 -15.54 -12.84 -12.08
N ALA A 16 -16.37 -13.85 -11.82
CA ALA A 16 -17.30 -13.82 -10.70
C ALA A 16 -16.56 -13.90 -9.36
N SER A 17 -15.58 -14.79 -9.25
CA SER A 17 -14.72 -14.90 -8.06
C SER A 17 -13.87 -13.65 -7.84
N ILE A 18 -13.31 -13.09 -8.92
CA ILE A 18 -12.54 -11.83 -8.87
C ILE A 18 -13.43 -10.70 -8.34
N VAL A 19 -14.54 -10.42 -9.00
CA VAL A 19 -15.46 -9.33 -8.61
C VAL A 19 -15.95 -9.52 -7.18
N LYS A 20 -16.32 -10.74 -6.78
CA LYS A 20 -16.76 -11.04 -5.41
C LYS A 20 -15.68 -10.70 -4.37
N SER A 21 -14.42 -11.04 -4.63
CA SER A 21 -13.31 -10.79 -3.70
C SER A 21 -13.07 -9.28 -3.49
N TYR A 22 -13.10 -8.51 -4.58
CA TYR A 22 -12.93 -7.06 -4.51
C TYR A 22 -14.17 -6.36 -3.94
N TYR A 23 -15.38 -6.86 -4.21
CA TYR A 23 -16.60 -6.34 -3.61
C TYR A 23 -16.66 -6.58 -2.10
N ASN A 24 -16.15 -7.72 -1.63
CA ASN A 24 -15.99 -7.97 -0.19
C ASN A 24 -15.01 -6.98 0.45
N SER A 25 -13.88 -6.72 -0.21
CA SER A 25 -12.90 -5.71 0.24
C SER A 25 -13.52 -4.31 0.28
N PHE A 26 -14.28 -3.94 -0.74
CA PHE A 26 -15.02 -2.68 -0.79
C PHE A 26 -16.00 -2.55 0.38
N ASN A 27 -16.82 -3.57 0.65
CA ASN A 27 -17.75 -3.53 1.79
C ASN A 27 -17.04 -3.41 3.15
N GLN A 28 -15.83 -3.97 3.30
CA GLN A 28 -15.01 -3.73 4.50
C GLN A 28 -14.56 -2.27 4.59
N VAL A 29 -14.12 -1.68 3.47
CA VAL A 29 -13.70 -0.27 3.40
C VAL A 29 -14.82 0.70 3.74
N ILE A 30 -16.04 0.46 3.23
CA ILE A 30 -17.18 1.35 3.47
C ILE A 30 -18.00 0.98 4.71
N SER A 31 -17.48 0.11 5.57
CA SER A 31 -18.20 -0.44 6.74
C SER A 31 -18.61 0.60 7.79
N ALA A 32 -18.06 1.83 7.71
CA ALA A 32 -18.51 2.97 8.50
C ALA A 32 -19.96 3.39 8.19
N PHE A 33 -20.50 2.97 7.04
CA PHE A 33 -21.87 3.22 6.62
C PHE A 33 -22.75 1.97 6.75
N PRO A 34 -24.08 2.13 6.93
CA PRO A 34 -25.01 1.02 6.83
C PRO A 34 -24.86 0.29 5.48
N ASN A 35 -24.80 -1.04 5.51
CA ASN A 35 -24.56 -1.86 4.32
C ASN A 35 -25.64 -1.69 3.23
N ASP A 36 -26.84 -1.27 3.63
CA ASP A 36 -28.01 -0.98 2.78
C ASP A 36 -28.01 0.44 2.21
N LYS A 37 -27.04 1.30 2.56
CA LYS A 37 -26.86 2.61 1.90
C LYS A 37 -26.45 2.38 0.44
N THR A 38 -27.25 2.91 -0.47
CA THR A 38 -27.05 2.79 -1.94
C THR A 38 -26.72 4.11 -2.62
N SER A 39 -26.74 5.22 -1.87
CA SER A 39 -26.52 6.57 -2.40
C SER A 39 -25.67 7.41 -1.44
N PHE A 40 -24.70 8.13 -2.01
CA PHE A 40 -23.62 8.82 -1.29
C PHE A 40 -23.51 10.28 -1.76
N SER A 41 -23.71 11.21 -0.83
CA SER A 41 -23.47 12.64 -1.03
C SER A 41 -21.98 12.98 -0.95
N GLU A 42 -21.57 14.16 -1.42
CA GLU A 42 -20.19 14.63 -1.25
C GLU A 42 -19.71 14.60 0.21
N ALA A 43 -20.59 14.94 1.16
CA ALA A 43 -20.30 14.85 2.59
C ALA A 43 -20.07 13.41 3.06
N ASP A 44 -20.75 12.42 2.48
CA ASP A 44 -20.46 11.00 2.74
C ASP A 44 -19.07 10.63 2.20
N LEU A 45 -18.69 11.13 1.02
CA LEU A 45 -17.37 10.85 0.41
C LEU A 45 -16.22 11.36 1.26
N GLU A 46 -16.39 12.51 1.93
CA GLU A 46 -15.38 13.06 2.84
C GLU A 46 -15.09 12.11 4.02
N GLN A 47 -16.11 11.41 4.51
CA GLN A 47 -15.99 10.46 5.63
C GLN A 47 -15.40 9.10 5.23
N LEU A 48 -15.35 8.76 3.94
CA LEU A 48 -14.74 7.52 3.48
C LEU A 48 -13.24 7.46 3.77
N PRO A 49 -12.69 6.26 4.03
CA PRO A 49 -11.26 6.09 4.19
C PRO A 49 -10.45 6.61 3.02
N LYS A 50 -9.22 7.07 3.30
CA LYS A 50 -8.31 7.64 2.29
C LYS A 50 -7.15 6.72 1.94
N GLY A 51 -7.05 5.58 2.61
CA GLY A 51 -6.09 4.56 2.24
C GLY A 51 -6.31 3.25 2.95
N LEU A 52 -5.59 2.22 2.50
CA LEU A 52 -5.60 0.90 3.11
C LEU A 52 -4.21 0.26 3.08
N ASN A 53 -4.02 -0.75 3.92
CA ASN A 53 -2.94 -1.73 3.80
C ASN A 53 -3.57 -3.08 3.44
N TYR A 54 -3.00 -3.78 2.47
CA TYR A 54 -3.45 -5.12 2.11
C TYR A 54 -2.38 -6.19 2.35
N GLY A 55 -2.84 -7.41 2.57
CA GLY A 55 -2.02 -8.62 2.58
C GLY A 55 -2.56 -9.62 1.57
N ARG A 56 -2.08 -10.86 1.66
CA ARG A 56 -2.65 -11.98 0.92
C ARG A 56 -3.09 -13.09 1.85
N ASN A 57 -4.17 -13.78 1.52
CA ASN A 57 -4.59 -14.99 2.22
C ASN A 57 -3.87 -16.25 1.67
N GLU A 58 -4.23 -17.42 2.17
CA GLU A 58 -3.68 -18.72 1.73
C GLU A 58 -3.87 -18.98 0.23
N ASN A 59 -4.96 -18.46 -0.34
CA ASN A 59 -5.26 -18.54 -1.78
C ASN A 59 -4.49 -17.50 -2.60
N LYS A 60 -3.62 -16.71 -1.98
CA LYS A 60 -2.91 -15.55 -2.56
C LYS A 60 -3.86 -14.45 -3.06
N GLU A 61 -5.12 -14.44 -2.62
CA GLU A 61 -6.07 -13.35 -2.87
C GLU A 61 -5.69 -12.14 -2.04
N LYS A 62 -5.80 -10.94 -2.62
CA LYS A 62 -5.59 -9.71 -1.87
C LYS A 62 -6.69 -9.54 -0.83
N ILE A 63 -6.32 -9.22 0.40
CA ILE A 63 -7.24 -8.96 1.51
C ILE A 63 -6.87 -7.67 2.22
N VAL A 64 -7.87 -6.87 2.60
CA VAL A 64 -7.66 -5.66 3.38
C VAL A 64 -7.26 -6.05 4.81
N LYS A 65 -6.18 -5.45 5.32
CA LYS A 65 -5.65 -5.70 6.66
C LYS A 65 -5.85 -4.50 7.59
N ASN A 66 -5.73 -3.31 7.03
CA ASN A 66 -5.95 -2.05 7.74
C ASN A 66 -6.64 -1.03 6.85
N ILE A 67 -7.46 -0.19 7.45
CA ILE A 67 -8.12 0.95 6.80
C ILE A 67 -7.66 2.23 7.50
N PHE A 68 -7.40 3.27 6.72
CA PHE A 68 -6.82 4.51 7.21
C PHE A 68 -7.67 5.72 6.80
N ASN A 69 -7.87 6.64 7.74
CA ASN A 69 -8.22 8.02 7.39
C ASN A 69 -6.99 8.74 6.76
N ALA A 70 -7.15 10.02 6.39
CA ALA A 70 -6.08 10.79 5.76
C ALA A 70 -4.80 10.85 6.61
N GLU A 71 -4.91 11.21 7.89
CA GLU A 71 -3.79 11.36 8.80
C GLU A 71 -3.07 10.02 9.04
N GLN A 72 -3.85 8.97 9.32
CA GLN A 72 -3.34 7.62 9.52
C GLN A 72 -2.63 7.08 8.27
N PHE A 73 -3.14 7.38 7.06
CA PHE A 73 -2.50 6.93 5.82
C PHE A 73 -1.18 7.67 5.57
N HIS A 74 -1.11 8.95 5.89
CA HIS A 74 0.14 9.70 5.88
C HIS A 74 1.15 9.12 6.87
N GLU A 75 0.70 8.80 8.07
CA GLU A 75 1.53 8.19 9.10
C GLU A 75 2.06 6.81 8.69
N ALA A 76 1.19 5.96 8.11
CA ALA A 76 1.57 4.66 7.56
C ALA A 76 2.67 4.79 6.49
N GLN A 77 2.53 5.74 5.56
CA GLN A 77 3.56 6.01 4.55
C GLN A 77 4.87 6.47 5.19
N ALA A 78 4.80 7.40 6.15
CA ALA A 78 5.99 7.90 6.84
C ALA A 78 6.76 6.76 7.52
N ILE A 79 6.06 5.86 8.22
CA ILE A 79 6.67 4.69 8.85
C ILE A 79 7.29 3.80 7.77
N LYS A 80 6.52 3.33 6.77
CA LYS A 80 7.00 2.44 5.69
C LYS A 80 8.32 2.91 5.10
N TYR A 81 8.35 4.16 4.65
CA TYR A 81 9.50 4.70 3.93
C TYR A 81 10.69 5.02 4.84
N SER A 82 10.47 5.17 6.15
CA SER A 82 11.56 5.37 7.12
C SER A 82 12.23 4.08 7.58
N THR A 83 11.59 2.92 7.38
CA THR A 83 12.06 1.63 7.92
C THR A 83 12.74 0.71 6.92
N MET A 84 12.64 1.00 5.60
CA MET A 84 13.23 0.26 4.46
C MET A 84 12.92 -1.25 4.31
N GLY A 85 12.50 -1.97 5.37
CA GLY A 85 12.22 -3.42 5.36
C GLY A 85 10.90 -3.82 6.02
N LEU A 86 10.00 -2.86 6.23
CA LEU A 86 8.64 -3.11 6.70
C LEU A 86 7.70 -3.31 5.51
N ASP A 87 7.10 -4.49 5.40
CA ASP A 87 6.15 -4.81 4.35
C ASP A 87 4.77 -4.25 4.70
N MET A 88 4.51 -3.04 4.19
CA MET A 88 3.17 -2.44 4.13
C MET A 88 2.79 -2.19 2.68
N ASN A 89 1.77 -2.89 2.20
CA ASN A 89 1.22 -2.70 0.86
C ASN A 89 0.14 -1.61 0.90
N LEU A 90 0.61 -0.36 0.98
CA LEU A 90 -0.21 0.83 1.08
C LEU A 90 -0.84 1.21 -0.26
N MET A 91 -2.15 1.41 -0.27
CA MET A 91 -2.91 1.91 -1.42
C MET A 91 -3.70 3.14 -1.01
N LYS A 92 -3.53 4.23 -1.76
CA LYS A 92 -4.32 5.45 -1.58
C LYS A 92 -5.69 5.21 -2.19
N LEU A 93 -6.74 5.55 -1.44
CA LEU A 93 -8.12 5.49 -1.93
C LEU A 93 -8.58 6.90 -2.29
N ASP A 94 -9.16 7.04 -3.47
CA ASP A 94 -9.70 8.29 -3.97
C ASP A 94 -11.16 8.12 -4.38
N PHE A 95 -12.04 8.54 -3.46
CA PHE A 95 -13.49 8.61 -3.66
C PHE A 95 -13.97 10.03 -3.98
N SER A 96 -13.10 10.92 -4.47
CA SER A 96 -13.50 12.28 -4.83
C SER A 96 -14.45 12.30 -6.04
N PRO A 97 -15.28 13.35 -6.19
CA PRO A 97 -16.01 13.63 -7.43
C PRO A 97 -15.13 13.51 -8.68
N GLN A 98 -13.90 14.03 -8.61
CA GLN A 98 -12.95 13.96 -9.71
C GLN A 98 -12.62 12.51 -10.11
N SER A 99 -12.38 11.63 -9.14
CA SER A 99 -12.16 10.19 -9.39
C SER A 99 -13.37 9.51 -10.04
N MET A 100 -14.58 9.99 -9.76
CA MET A 100 -15.83 9.45 -10.30
C MET A 100 -16.30 10.08 -11.61
N GLU A 101 -15.76 11.24 -12.00
CA GLU A 101 -16.21 11.99 -13.18
C GLU A 101 -15.17 12.03 -14.30
N GLN A 102 -13.90 11.84 -13.98
CA GLN A 102 -12.79 11.96 -14.94
C GLN A 102 -12.06 10.63 -15.12
N ASP A 103 -11.57 10.41 -16.35
CA ASP A 103 -10.54 9.41 -16.60
C ASP A 103 -9.28 9.73 -15.75
N PRO A 104 -8.59 8.72 -15.18
CA PRO A 104 -7.42 8.89 -14.35
C PRO A 104 -6.29 9.52 -15.15
N SER A 105 -5.43 10.22 -14.42
CA SER A 105 -4.28 10.91 -15.00
C SER A 105 -3.13 9.99 -15.42
N ILE A 106 -3.21 8.67 -15.16
CA ILE A 106 -2.10 7.71 -15.35
C ILE A 106 -2.46 6.68 -16.42
N GLU A 107 -1.75 6.74 -17.55
CA GLU A 107 -1.88 5.82 -18.68
C GLU A 107 -1.38 4.41 -18.30
N GLY A 108 -2.22 3.38 -18.47
CA GLY A 108 -1.86 1.97 -18.26
C GLY A 108 -2.47 1.28 -17.03
N ASP A 109 -3.10 2.03 -16.13
CA ASP A 109 -3.83 1.47 -14.98
C ASP A 109 -5.27 1.07 -15.32
N PHE A 110 -5.90 0.27 -14.46
CA PHE A 110 -7.31 -0.09 -14.61
C PHE A 110 -8.19 1.17 -14.56
N ASN A 111 -8.71 1.57 -15.73
CA ASN A 111 -9.58 2.71 -15.89
C ASN A 111 -10.96 2.27 -16.43
N PRO A 112 -11.96 2.05 -15.56
CA PRO A 112 -13.31 1.82 -16.01
C PRO A 112 -13.92 3.11 -16.56
N ASP A 113 -14.70 2.98 -17.63
CA ASP A 113 -15.53 4.08 -18.14
C ASP A 113 -16.54 4.50 -17.06
N MET A 114 -16.33 5.68 -16.47
CA MET A 114 -17.20 6.20 -15.42
C MET A 114 -18.49 6.83 -15.95
N SER A 115 -18.58 7.10 -17.27
CA SER A 115 -19.77 7.71 -17.87
C SER A 115 -21.02 6.83 -17.78
N VAL A 116 -20.84 5.53 -17.59
CA VAL A 116 -21.94 4.56 -17.37
C VAL A 116 -22.46 4.56 -15.94
N TYR A 117 -21.83 5.32 -15.03
CA TYR A 117 -22.21 5.49 -13.63
C TYR A 117 -22.44 6.98 -13.29
N PRO A 118 -23.42 7.65 -13.94
CA PRO A 118 -23.68 9.06 -13.69
C PRO A 118 -24.18 9.29 -12.25
N GLN A 119 -24.10 10.53 -11.80
CA GLN A 119 -24.81 10.96 -10.60
C GLN A 119 -26.32 10.70 -10.73
N ASN A 120 -26.93 10.39 -9.60
CA ASN A 120 -28.38 10.32 -9.47
C ASN A 120 -29.00 11.73 -9.66
N GLU A 121 -30.33 11.79 -9.84
CA GLU A 121 -31.06 13.07 -10.02
C GLU A 121 -30.87 14.05 -8.84
N ASP A 122 -30.57 13.55 -7.65
CA ASP A 122 -30.31 14.32 -6.44
C ASP A 122 -28.85 14.79 -6.31
N GLY A 123 -28.00 14.50 -7.30
CA GLY A 123 -26.57 14.81 -7.33
C GLY A 123 -25.70 13.84 -6.54
N ASN A 124 -26.28 12.78 -5.96
CA ASN A 124 -25.52 11.78 -5.20
C ASN A 124 -24.93 10.70 -6.11
N TYR A 125 -23.89 10.03 -5.63
CA TYR A 125 -23.26 8.91 -6.30
C TYR A 125 -23.88 7.57 -5.86
N SER A 126 -24.01 6.63 -6.81
CA SER A 126 -24.47 5.28 -6.51
C SER A 126 -23.38 4.44 -5.84
N LYS A 127 -23.77 3.36 -5.16
CA LYS A 127 -22.82 2.38 -4.59
C LYS A 127 -21.93 1.75 -5.68
N GLU A 128 -22.47 1.57 -6.88
CA GLU A 128 -21.76 1.07 -8.05
C GLU A 128 -20.69 2.06 -8.51
N ALA A 129 -21.01 3.35 -8.63
CA ALA A 129 -20.02 4.39 -8.96
C ALA A 129 -18.87 4.39 -7.94
N LEU A 130 -19.22 4.28 -6.65
CA LEU A 130 -18.27 4.22 -5.55
C LEU A 130 -17.38 2.96 -5.60
N PHE A 131 -17.95 1.81 -5.95
CA PHE A 131 -17.20 0.57 -6.15
C PHE A 131 -16.23 0.67 -7.33
N MET A 132 -16.62 1.29 -8.43
CA MET A 132 -15.73 1.48 -9.58
C MET A 132 -14.59 2.44 -9.27
N SER A 133 -14.87 3.51 -8.53
CA SER A 133 -13.86 4.42 -7.99
C SER A 133 -12.88 3.70 -7.03
N PHE A 134 -13.39 2.80 -6.18
CA PHE A 134 -12.56 1.91 -5.38
C PHE A 134 -11.64 1.04 -6.25
N LEU A 135 -12.13 0.43 -7.33
CA LEU A 135 -11.30 -0.38 -8.24
C LEU A 135 -10.24 0.44 -8.98
N LYS A 136 -10.49 1.73 -9.28
CA LYS A 136 -9.46 2.63 -9.82
C LYS A 136 -8.29 2.79 -8.85
N SER A 137 -8.60 2.97 -7.57
CA SER A 137 -7.61 3.10 -6.50
C SER A 137 -6.96 1.77 -6.11
N TYR A 138 -7.72 0.68 -6.22
CA TYR A 138 -7.37 -0.66 -5.77
C TYR A 138 -7.58 -1.68 -6.90
N PRO A 139 -6.70 -1.66 -7.91
CA PRO A 139 -6.93 -2.37 -9.16
C PRO A 139 -7.03 -3.89 -8.97
N PRO A 140 -7.99 -4.53 -9.68
CA PRO A 140 -8.21 -5.95 -9.57
C PRO A 140 -7.04 -6.72 -10.18
N PHE A 141 -6.31 -7.41 -9.32
CA PHE A 141 -5.32 -8.42 -9.68
C PHE A 141 -5.84 -9.80 -9.28
N PRO A 142 -6.00 -10.73 -10.21
CA PRO A 142 -6.51 -12.05 -9.91
C PRO A 142 -5.48 -12.89 -9.16
N SER A 143 -5.93 -13.73 -8.25
CA SER A 143 -5.10 -14.74 -7.60
C SER A 143 -4.98 -16.01 -8.45
N PRO A 144 -3.98 -16.87 -8.19
CA PRO A 144 -3.76 -18.11 -8.95
C PRO A 144 -4.95 -19.08 -8.98
N ASN A 145 -5.85 -19.05 -7.99
CA ASN A 145 -7.09 -19.84 -7.97
C ASN A 145 -8.24 -19.22 -8.79
N GLN A 146 -8.08 -17.99 -9.29
CA GLN A 146 -9.06 -17.25 -10.08
C GLN A 146 -8.74 -17.26 -11.58
N VAL A 147 -7.66 -17.92 -11.98
CA VAL A 147 -7.19 -17.96 -13.36
C VAL A 147 -6.79 -19.37 -13.77
N VAL A 148 -6.87 -19.62 -15.06
CA VAL A 148 -6.20 -20.76 -15.68
C VAL A 148 -4.98 -20.22 -16.42
N PHE A 149 -3.78 -20.54 -15.93
CA PHE A 149 -2.54 -20.21 -16.63
C PHE A 149 -2.36 -21.08 -17.87
N SER A 150 -1.84 -20.48 -18.94
CA SER A 150 -1.34 -21.23 -20.09
C SER A 150 -0.19 -22.16 -19.69
N PRO A 151 0.09 -23.24 -20.45
CA PRO A 151 1.18 -24.16 -20.15
C PRO A 151 2.53 -23.46 -19.93
N GLU A 152 2.87 -22.47 -20.77
CA GLU A 152 4.11 -21.70 -20.66
C GLU A 152 4.11 -20.82 -19.40
N ALA A 153 2.97 -20.20 -19.06
CA ALA A 153 2.85 -19.40 -17.85
C ALA A 153 3.00 -20.26 -16.58
N LYS A 154 2.46 -21.49 -16.55
CA LYS A 154 2.68 -22.41 -15.42
C LYS A 154 4.16 -22.71 -15.18
N VAL A 155 4.92 -22.93 -16.25
CA VAL A 155 6.37 -23.17 -16.16
C VAL A 155 7.09 -21.92 -15.63
N ARG A 156 6.71 -20.73 -16.11
CA ARG A 156 7.27 -19.45 -15.64
C ARG A 156 6.96 -19.19 -14.17
N GLU A 157 5.71 -19.35 -13.74
CA GLU A 157 5.28 -19.20 -12.34
C GLU A 157 6.02 -20.18 -11.42
N ALA A 158 6.16 -21.45 -11.82
CA ALA A 158 6.90 -22.44 -11.04
C ALA A 158 8.39 -22.07 -10.91
N LYS A 159 9.00 -21.56 -11.98
CA LYS A 159 10.39 -21.07 -11.94
C LYS A 159 10.52 -19.85 -11.03
N LEU A 160 9.62 -18.88 -11.14
CA LEU A 160 9.60 -17.70 -10.28
C LEU A 160 9.45 -18.10 -8.80
N GLU A 161 8.57 -19.06 -8.49
CA GLU A 161 8.40 -19.54 -7.12
C GLU A 161 9.67 -20.21 -6.58
N LEU A 162 10.39 -20.97 -7.40
CA LEU A 162 11.69 -21.55 -7.03
C LEU A 162 12.75 -20.47 -6.81
N GLU A 163 12.79 -19.45 -7.67
CA GLU A 163 13.72 -18.31 -7.53
C GLU A 163 13.43 -17.51 -6.27
N MET A 164 12.15 -17.23 -5.96
CA MET A 164 11.76 -16.54 -4.73
C MET A 164 12.06 -17.38 -3.48
N LYS A 165 11.91 -18.72 -3.55
CA LYS A 165 12.31 -19.63 -2.46
C LYS A 165 13.84 -19.67 -2.27
N ALA A 166 14.59 -19.57 -3.36
CA ALA A 166 16.05 -19.56 -3.31
C ALA A 166 16.61 -18.20 -2.87
N ASN A 167 15.88 -17.11 -3.11
CA ASN A 167 16.26 -15.76 -2.75
C ASN A 167 15.11 -15.03 -2.03
N PRO A 168 14.80 -15.42 -0.78
CA PRO A 168 13.72 -14.81 -0.03
C PRO A 168 14.03 -13.33 0.22
N SER A 169 13.05 -12.45 -0.05
CA SER A 169 13.13 -11.05 0.37
C SER A 169 13.17 -10.97 1.89
N PHE A 170 13.96 -10.05 2.43
CA PHE A 170 13.97 -9.75 3.86
C PHE A 170 12.90 -8.68 4.15
N ASP A 171 11.65 -9.04 3.91
CA ASP A 171 10.52 -8.18 4.18
C ASP A 171 9.86 -8.67 5.47
N VAL A 172 9.79 -7.80 6.48
CA VAL A 172 9.09 -8.13 7.74
C VAL A 172 7.64 -7.75 7.58
N SER A 173 6.75 -8.74 7.66
CA SER A 173 5.31 -8.49 7.62
C SER A 173 4.83 -7.82 8.90
N LEU A 174 3.83 -6.95 8.77
CA LEU A 174 3.19 -6.31 9.92
C LEU A 174 2.60 -7.34 10.90
N ASP A 175 2.08 -8.45 10.39
CA ASP A 175 1.53 -9.55 11.19
C ASP A 175 2.62 -10.25 12.03
N ASP A 176 3.84 -10.42 11.51
CA ASP A 176 4.94 -11.06 12.25
C ASP A 176 5.46 -10.17 13.38
N ILE A 177 5.45 -8.84 13.20
CA ILE A 177 5.74 -7.87 14.26
C ILE A 177 4.68 -7.96 15.35
N MET A 178 3.41 -7.94 14.95
CA MET A 178 2.28 -7.93 15.88
C MET A 178 2.13 -9.21 16.68
N THR A 179 2.52 -10.35 16.09
CA THR A 179 2.50 -11.64 16.78
C THR A 179 3.75 -11.89 17.61
N GLY A 180 4.70 -10.94 17.64
CA GLY A 180 5.95 -11.05 18.37
C GLY A 180 6.93 -12.08 17.80
N LYS A 181 6.70 -12.55 16.55
CA LYS A 181 7.63 -13.43 15.86
C LYS A 181 8.92 -12.71 15.48
N VAL A 182 8.83 -11.40 15.27
CA VAL A 182 9.98 -10.53 14.97
C VAL A 182 10.06 -9.43 16.04
N ASP A 183 11.22 -9.33 16.69
CA ASP A 183 11.57 -8.15 17.49
C ASP A 183 11.99 -7.01 16.54
N PHE A 184 10.99 -6.27 16.08
CA PHE A 184 11.18 -5.22 15.08
C PHE A 184 12.07 -4.07 15.60
N ALA A 185 12.02 -3.77 16.90
CA ALA A 185 12.85 -2.74 17.50
C ALA A 185 14.34 -3.11 17.41
N SER A 186 14.68 -4.36 17.77
CA SER A 186 16.05 -4.86 17.64
C SER A 186 16.51 -4.94 16.19
N LEU A 187 15.62 -5.30 15.26
CA LEU A 187 15.93 -5.32 13.84
C LEU A 187 16.26 -3.92 13.29
N LEU A 188 15.44 -2.91 13.61
CA LEU A 188 15.69 -1.53 13.22
C LEU A 188 17.02 -1.03 13.79
N LYS A 189 17.34 -1.36 15.04
CA LYS A 189 18.63 -1.02 15.67
C LYS A 189 19.80 -1.64 14.90
N GLY A 190 19.69 -2.89 14.46
CA GLY A 190 20.70 -3.55 13.63
C GLY A 190 20.93 -2.82 12.29
N TYR A 191 19.86 -2.50 11.56
CA TYR A 191 19.97 -1.75 10.31
C TYR A 191 20.52 -0.34 10.47
N ALA A 192 20.13 0.33 11.55
CA ALA A 192 20.64 1.63 11.90
C ALA A 192 22.15 1.60 12.23
N GLN A 193 22.63 0.56 12.93
CA GLN A 193 24.06 0.38 13.22
C GLN A 193 24.90 0.16 11.96
N GLU A 194 24.34 -0.51 10.96
CA GLU A 194 24.96 -0.70 9.64
C GLU A 194 24.83 0.53 8.73
N GLY A 195 24.11 1.57 9.16
CA GLY A 195 23.94 2.84 8.44
C GLY A 195 22.85 2.83 7.37
N TRP A 196 22.07 1.75 7.24
CA TRP A 196 20.96 1.68 6.27
C TRP A 196 19.87 2.73 6.56
N LEU A 197 19.68 3.08 7.84
CA LEU A 197 18.64 4.02 8.28
C LEU A 197 19.19 5.43 8.56
N ASP A 198 20.44 5.72 8.16
CA ASP A 198 21.13 6.97 8.45
C ASP A 198 20.35 8.21 7.99
N ALA A 199 19.78 8.18 6.78
CA ALA A 199 19.00 9.30 6.27
C ALA A 199 17.74 9.55 7.11
N GLY A 200 17.04 8.49 7.53
CA GLY A 200 15.87 8.58 8.40
C GLY A 200 16.21 9.11 9.79
N ILE A 201 17.33 8.66 10.36
CA ILE A 201 17.83 9.12 11.66
C ILE A 201 18.25 10.60 11.57
N TYR A 202 18.99 10.99 10.53
CA TYR A 202 19.39 12.38 10.33
C TYR A 202 18.18 13.31 10.16
N ALA A 203 17.16 12.88 9.40
CA ALA A 203 15.91 13.63 9.26
C ALA A 203 15.22 13.83 10.61
N MET A 204 15.16 12.78 11.45
CA MET A 204 14.61 12.85 12.80
C MET A 204 15.37 13.84 13.68
N GLU A 205 16.71 13.78 13.69
CA GLU A 205 17.57 14.71 14.46
C GLU A 205 17.34 16.18 14.07
N LYS A 206 17.02 16.43 12.80
CA LYS A 206 16.75 17.77 12.26
C LYS A 206 15.29 18.19 12.38
N GLY A 207 14.40 17.34 12.88
CA GLY A 207 12.96 17.59 12.91
C GLY A 207 12.32 17.67 11.52
N VAL A 208 12.96 17.08 10.51
CA VAL A 208 12.46 17.02 9.13
C VAL A 208 11.53 15.83 9.00
N LYS A 209 10.29 16.06 8.55
CA LYS A 209 9.36 14.98 8.22
C LYS A 209 9.85 14.26 6.98
N TRP A 210 9.99 12.93 7.05
CA TRP A 210 10.48 12.09 5.94
C TRP A 210 9.69 12.28 4.63
N GLN A 211 8.39 12.56 4.72
CA GLN A 211 7.55 12.89 3.56
C GLN A 211 8.06 14.11 2.77
N ASN A 212 8.62 15.11 3.46
CA ASN A 212 9.18 16.30 2.83
C ASN A 212 10.53 15.99 2.15
N VAL A 213 11.23 14.93 2.57
CA VAL A 213 12.44 14.47 1.88
C VAL A 213 12.08 13.94 0.48
N TYR A 214 10.91 13.36 0.27
CA TYR A 214 10.54 12.84 -1.06
C TYR A 214 9.80 13.85 -1.95
N VAL A 215 9.16 14.88 -1.36
CA VAL A 215 8.37 15.87 -2.09
C VAL A 215 9.10 17.21 -2.17
N GLY A 216 9.89 17.41 -3.23
CA GLY A 216 10.47 18.71 -3.62
C GLY A 216 11.68 19.21 -2.82
N SER A 217 11.72 19.03 -1.49
CA SER A 217 12.89 19.36 -0.64
C SER A 217 13.95 18.25 -0.57
N GLY A 218 13.74 17.12 -1.26
CA GLY A 218 14.70 16.01 -1.31
C GLY A 218 16.08 16.41 -1.76
N ILE A 219 16.18 17.24 -2.80
CA ILE A 219 17.47 17.66 -3.34
C ILE A 219 18.27 18.48 -2.32
N SER A 220 17.60 19.33 -1.51
CA SER A 220 18.28 20.11 -0.47
C SER A 220 18.64 19.25 0.74
N PHE A 221 17.73 18.37 1.17
CA PHE A 221 17.99 17.45 2.27
C PHE A 221 19.12 16.48 1.92
N ASP A 222 19.07 15.85 0.75
CA ASP A 222 20.09 14.92 0.29
C ASP A 222 21.45 15.59 0.25
N ARG A 223 21.54 16.83 -0.27
CA ARG A 223 22.80 17.57 -0.29
C ARG A 223 23.33 17.83 1.12
N GLU A 224 22.47 18.28 2.04
CA GLU A 224 22.85 18.53 3.42
C GLU A 224 23.31 17.24 4.12
N PHE A 225 22.55 16.15 3.95
CA PHE A 225 22.85 14.85 4.52
C PHE A 225 24.18 14.28 3.97
N HIS A 226 24.39 14.33 2.65
CA HIS A 226 25.66 13.89 2.05
C HIS A 226 26.84 14.76 2.51
N GLN A 227 26.64 16.06 2.70
CA GLN A 227 27.66 16.95 3.26
C GLN A 227 27.95 16.61 4.73
N ALA A 228 26.92 16.32 5.53
CA ALA A 228 27.09 15.88 6.91
C ALA A 228 27.87 14.56 6.98
N LYS A 229 27.53 13.57 6.11
CA LYS A 229 28.27 12.31 5.97
C LYS A 229 29.72 12.53 5.58
N ALA A 230 29.99 13.41 4.62
CA ALA A 230 31.36 13.78 4.22
C ALA A 230 32.15 14.45 5.36
N ASN A 231 31.46 15.19 6.23
CA ASN A 231 32.03 15.79 7.43
C ASN A 231 32.11 14.83 8.64
N GLY A 232 31.87 13.53 8.42
CA GLY A 232 32.04 12.49 9.44
C GLY A 232 30.81 12.25 10.32
N TRP A 233 29.64 12.79 9.97
CA TRP A 233 28.40 12.45 10.68
C TRP A 233 28.12 10.95 10.58
N LYS A 234 27.73 10.37 11.72
CA LYS A 234 27.25 9.00 11.88
C LYS A 234 26.19 9.03 12.98
N ALA A 235 25.16 8.19 12.85
CA ALA A 235 24.15 8.04 13.88
C ALA A 235 24.80 7.62 15.21
N SER A 236 24.46 8.33 16.29
CA SER A 236 24.88 7.94 17.64
C SER A 236 24.01 6.79 18.15
N ASN A 237 24.49 6.01 19.12
CA ASN A 237 23.67 4.95 19.75
C ASN A 237 22.37 5.52 20.36
N GLU A 238 22.42 6.75 20.89
CA GLU A 238 21.25 7.44 21.45
C GLU A 238 20.24 7.78 20.34
N SER A 239 20.72 8.30 19.21
CA SER A 239 19.89 8.59 18.03
C SER A 239 19.26 7.32 17.45
N ILE A 240 20.02 6.23 17.36
CA ILE A 240 19.55 4.93 16.88
C ILE A 240 18.44 4.39 17.78
N ASN A 241 18.65 4.39 19.11
CA ASN A 241 17.65 3.93 20.06
C ASN A 241 16.38 4.79 19.98
N SER A 242 16.54 6.12 20.00
CA SER A 242 15.41 7.06 19.91
C SER A 242 14.62 6.87 18.61
N PHE A 243 15.31 6.62 17.49
CA PHE A 243 14.68 6.36 16.21
C PHE A 243 13.85 5.07 16.24
N ALA A 244 14.46 3.96 16.66
CA ALA A 244 13.78 2.67 16.71
C ALA A 244 12.57 2.70 17.66
N ASP A 245 12.74 3.28 18.85
CA ASP A 245 11.67 3.36 19.85
C ASP A 245 10.51 4.26 19.35
N SER A 246 10.83 5.41 18.73
CA SER A 246 9.84 6.30 18.10
C SER A 246 9.04 5.61 16.99
N ILE A 247 9.71 4.85 16.11
CA ILE A 247 9.02 4.09 15.06
C ILE A 247 8.10 3.02 15.67
N MET A 248 8.56 2.30 16.70
CA MET A 248 7.75 1.29 17.37
C MET A 248 6.50 1.88 18.01
N ASP A 249 6.63 3.00 18.72
CA ASP A 249 5.50 3.67 19.37
C ASP A 249 4.47 4.14 18.34
N ARG A 250 4.93 4.77 17.26
CA ARG A 250 4.09 5.23 16.15
C ARG A 250 3.38 4.07 15.46
N LEU A 251 4.11 2.98 15.19
CA LEU A 251 3.57 1.77 14.58
C LEU A 251 2.48 1.15 15.47
N ASN A 252 2.77 0.95 16.76
CA ASN A 252 1.83 0.40 17.73
C ASN A 252 0.56 1.23 17.83
N ASN A 253 0.68 2.56 17.80
CA ASN A 253 -0.45 3.46 17.87
C ASN A 253 -1.30 3.39 16.59
N LEU A 254 -0.65 3.35 15.41
CA LEU A 254 -1.33 3.22 14.11
C LEU A 254 -2.11 1.90 14.02
N ILE A 255 -1.48 0.77 14.31
CA ILE A 255 -2.09 -0.55 14.12
C ILE A 255 -3.14 -0.88 15.17
N GLY A 256 -3.02 -0.35 16.39
CA GLY A 256 -4.03 -0.50 17.44
C GLY A 256 -5.38 0.14 17.07
N GLN A 257 -5.41 1.07 16.11
CA GLN A 257 -6.61 1.83 15.74
C GLN A 257 -7.20 1.45 14.38
N THR A 258 -6.45 0.76 13.52
CA THR A 258 -6.74 0.69 12.07
C THR A 258 -6.98 -0.72 11.56
N ARG A 259 -6.82 -1.73 12.43
CA ARG A 259 -7.00 -3.14 12.07
C ARG A 259 -8.47 -3.50 11.89
N ILE A 260 -8.74 -4.35 10.90
CA ILE A 260 -10.06 -4.95 10.63
C ILE A 260 -10.16 -6.32 11.31
#